data_AF-A0A4Q9MWG0-F1
#
_entry.id   AF-A0A4Q9MWG0-F1
#
_cell.length_a   1.000
_cell.length_b   1.000
_cell.length_c   1.000
_cell.angle_alpha   90.00
_cell.angle_beta   90.00
_cell.angle_gamma   90.00
#
_symmetry.space_group_name_H-M   'P 1'
#
loop_
_entity.id
_entity.type
_entity.pdbx_description
1 polymer ?
#
loop_
_entity_poly.entity_id
_entity_poly.type
_entity_poly.pdbx_seq_one_letter_code
_entity_poly.pdbx_strand_id
1 'polypeptide(L)'
;MTHFRPNTHTVAEEPQDPFDQAMSLPQNPIVQPMLEVNTGVVPTHTQLSYEILPAIDYPPSQNSTADSPEIRFVTHDGGELPLPWALDSRGDQLVDARISAPLPEDVAAKLNLRLHYPGCSEAYTRQIMSRRSTAAGEPISMKELAKKIAREMGAYITRERNRGCPMMFKGRPVELDDLLLWRLRRVSSGSWTADFKIARFDFPLTM
;
A
#
# COMPACT_ATOMS: atom_id res chain seq x y z
N MET A 1 -60.46 -29.83 -12.47
CA MET A 1 -61.53 -28.88 -12.08
C MET A 1 -61.59 -27.76 -13.11
N THR A 2 -62.80 -27.25 -13.31
CA THR A 2 -63.28 -26.14 -14.15
C THR A 2 -62.29 -25.10 -14.70
N HIS A 3 -62.50 -24.72 -15.97
CA HIS A 3 -61.82 -23.65 -16.72
C HIS A 3 -62.30 -22.23 -16.36
N PHE A 4 -61.57 -21.25 -16.93
CA PHE A 4 -61.91 -19.85 -17.26
C PHE A 4 -61.27 -18.71 -16.43
N ARG A 5 -60.29 -18.06 -17.06
CA ARG A 5 -60.03 -16.59 -17.02
C ARG A 5 -60.84 -15.93 -18.18
N PRO A 6 -60.82 -14.61 -18.49
CA PRO A 6 -60.04 -13.48 -17.93
C PRO A 6 -60.88 -12.17 -17.77
N ASN A 7 -60.19 -11.01 -17.81
CA ASN A 7 -60.65 -9.66 -18.22
C ASN A 7 -61.21 -8.68 -17.16
N THR A 8 -61.26 -7.35 -17.35
CA THR A 8 -60.41 -6.34 -18.06
C THR A 8 -61.04 -4.93 -17.84
N HIS A 9 -60.25 -3.90 -17.49
CA HIS A 9 -60.44 -2.45 -17.71
C HIS A 9 -61.80 -1.68 -17.51
N THR A 10 -61.70 -0.52 -16.83
CA THR A 10 -62.11 0.85 -17.31
C THR A 10 -63.54 1.41 -17.04
N VAL A 11 -63.57 2.53 -16.25
CA VAL A 11 -64.42 3.76 -16.35
C VAL A 11 -65.95 3.58 -16.11
N ALA A 12 -66.74 4.50 -15.55
CA ALA A 12 -66.64 5.95 -15.27
C ALA A 12 -67.09 6.30 -13.80
N GLU A 13 -67.43 7.52 -13.35
CA GLU A 13 -67.55 8.87 -13.96
C GLU A 13 -67.43 10.00 -12.89
N GLU A 14 -67.51 11.27 -13.31
CA GLU A 14 -67.73 12.50 -12.51
C GLU A 14 -69.13 13.08 -12.87
N PRO A 15 -69.81 13.98 -12.11
CA PRO A 15 -69.37 15.40 -11.94
C PRO A 15 -69.87 16.04 -10.59
N GLN A 16 -69.77 17.34 -10.24
CA GLN A 16 -69.25 18.55 -10.89
C GLN A 16 -68.82 19.62 -9.85
N ASP A 17 -67.86 20.47 -10.23
CA ASP A 17 -67.47 21.77 -9.66
C ASP A 17 -68.66 22.78 -9.46
N PRO A 18 -68.55 23.89 -8.69
CA PRO A 18 -67.48 24.90 -8.87
C PRO A 18 -66.98 25.67 -7.61
N PHE A 19 -65.76 26.20 -7.71
CA PHE A 19 -65.51 27.63 -7.41
C PHE A 19 -64.31 28.20 -8.19
N ASP A 20 -64.58 29.16 -9.07
CA ASP A 20 -63.57 29.91 -9.81
C ASP A 20 -62.62 30.70 -8.90
N GLN A 21 -61.32 30.65 -9.20
CA GLN A 21 -60.52 31.87 -9.31
C GLN A 21 -59.25 31.64 -10.15
N ALA A 22 -59.26 32.19 -11.36
CA ALA A 22 -58.11 32.25 -12.25
C ALA A 22 -57.05 33.24 -11.72
N MET A 23 -55.77 32.99 -12.03
CA MET A 23 -54.74 34.00 -12.29
C MET A 23 -53.57 33.36 -13.06
N SER A 24 -53.02 34.08 -14.02
CA SER A 24 -52.17 33.53 -15.09
C SER A 24 -50.67 33.48 -14.76
N LEU A 25 -49.96 32.56 -15.43
CA LEU A 25 -48.50 32.46 -15.44
C LEU A 25 -47.82 33.72 -16.00
N PRO A 26 -46.73 34.21 -15.38
CA PRO A 26 -45.62 34.84 -16.10
C PRO A 26 -44.60 33.77 -16.52
N GLN A 27 -44.13 33.84 -17.77
CA GLN A 27 -43.05 32.99 -18.28
C GLN A 27 -41.72 33.41 -17.65
N ASN A 28 -41.00 32.48 -17.01
CA ASN A 28 -39.64 32.75 -16.54
C ASN A 28 -38.68 32.83 -17.74
N PRO A 29 -37.84 33.88 -17.85
CA PRO A 29 -36.86 33.99 -18.92
C PRO A 29 -35.72 32.98 -18.75
N ILE A 30 -35.09 32.62 -19.87
CA ILE A 30 -33.90 31.75 -19.90
C ILE A 30 -32.76 32.49 -19.19
N VAL A 31 -32.42 32.06 -17.98
CA VAL A 31 -31.22 32.52 -17.27
C VAL A 31 -30.03 31.77 -17.84
N GLN A 32 -29.16 32.49 -18.56
CA GLN A 32 -27.82 32.01 -18.90
C GLN A 32 -27.04 31.82 -17.58
N PRO A 33 -26.40 30.67 -17.33
CA PRO A 33 -25.47 30.56 -16.22
C PRO A 33 -24.26 31.46 -16.51
N MET A 34 -24.18 32.58 -15.79
CA MET A 34 -22.94 33.36 -15.72
C MET A 34 -21.81 32.45 -15.26
N LEU A 35 -20.63 32.64 -15.86
CA LEU A 35 -19.39 32.03 -15.41
C LEU A 35 -19.09 32.48 -13.97
N GLU A 36 -19.43 31.63 -12.99
CA GLU A 36 -18.81 31.73 -11.67
C GLU A 36 -17.32 31.45 -11.84
N VAL A 37 -16.52 32.52 -11.74
CA VAL A 37 -15.07 32.43 -11.60
C VAL A 37 -14.79 31.78 -10.25
N ASN A 38 -14.72 30.45 -10.28
CA ASN A 38 -14.23 29.66 -9.17
C ASN A 38 -12.72 29.97 -8.99
N THR A 39 -12.39 31.02 -8.24
CA THR A 39 -11.12 31.12 -7.50
C THR A 39 -11.09 30.14 -6.32
N GLY A 40 -11.58 28.92 -6.56
CA GLY A 40 -11.30 27.77 -5.74
C GLY A 40 -9.85 27.41 -5.96
N VAL A 41 -8.99 27.77 -5.01
CA VAL A 41 -7.72 27.07 -4.83
C VAL A 41 -8.09 25.64 -4.51
N VAL A 42 -8.16 24.80 -5.56
CA VAL A 42 -8.22 23.36 -5.39
C VAL A 42 -7.03 23.01 -4.50
N PRO A 43 -7.22 22.39 -3.34
CA PRO A 43 -6.08 21.88 -2.58
C PRO A 43 -5.46 20.82 -3.47
N THR A 44 -4.35 21.17 -4.13
CA THR A 44 -3.59 20.26 -4.98
C THR A 44 -3.31 19.04 -4.12
N HIS A 45 -3.94 17.92 -4.45
CA HIS A 45 -3.81 16.71 -3.65
C HIS A 45 -2.34 16.32 -3.75
N THR A 46 -1.55 16.62 -2.71
CA THR A 46 -0.10 16.46 -2.73
C THR A 46 0.18 14.98 -2.89
N GLN A 47 0.37 14.55 -4.14
CA GLN A 47 0.60 13.16 -4.47
C GLN A 47 1.94 12.82 -3.84
N LEU A 48 1.90 12.04 -2.75
CA LEU A 48 3.08 11.58 -2.04
C LEU A 48 3.94 10.83 -3.06
N SER A 49 5.01 11.49 -3.47
CA SER A 49 6.00 10.95 -4.39
C SER A 49 6.98 10.14 -3.54
N TYR A 50 7.35 8.94 -4.00
CA TYR A 50 8.18 8.02 -3.23
C TYR A 50 9.50 7.75 -3.97
N GLU A 51 10.61 7.76 -3.23
CA GLU A 51 11.93 7.39 -3.73
C GLU A 51 12.39 6.08 -3.11
N ILE A 52 13.28 5.35 -3.80
CA ILE A 52 13.94 4.18 -3.21
C ILE A 52 14.84 4.66 -2.07
N LEU A 53 14.66 4.09 -0.87
CA LEU A 53 15.53 4.35 0.26
C LEU A 53 16.94 3.84 -0.08
N PRO A 54 18.01 4.66 0.02
CA PRO A 54 19.35 4.23 -0.30
C PRO A 54 19.79 3.02 0.51
N ALA A 55 20.38 2.03 -0.14
CA ALA A 55 20.97 0.85 0.50
C ALA A 55 22.36 0.61 -0.09
N ILE A 56 23.29 0.12 0.73
CA ILE A 56 24.57 -0.40 0.25
C ILE A 56 24.33 -1.83 -0.20
N ASP A 57 24.28 -2.05 -1.52
CA ASP A 57 24.17 -3.38 -2.09
C ASP A 57 25.34 -4.26 -1.63
N TYR A 58 25.06 -5.54 -1.39
CA TYR A 58 26.08 -6.52 -1.13
C TYR A 58 26.78 -6.90 -2.44
N PRO A 59 28.12 -6.99 -2.48
CA PRO A 59 28.81 -7.46 -3.67
C PRO A 59 28.33 -8.88 -4.01
N PRO A 60 28.07 -9.18 -5.30
CA PRO A 60 27.62 -10.49 -5.70
C PRO A 60 28.66 -11.53 -5.29
N SER A 61 28.23 -12.55 -4.55
CA SER A 61 29.11 -13.69 -4.25
C SER A 61 29.39 -14.48 -5.54
N GLN A 62 30.39 -15.36 -5.58
CA GLN A 62 30.61 -16.23 -6.74
C GLN A 62 29.40 -17.13 -7.05
N ASN A 63 28.52 -17.34 -6.06
CA ASN A 63 27.22 -18.00 -6.19
C ASN A 63 26.08 -16.97 -6.33
N SER A 64 26.32 -15.89 -7.09
CA SER A 64 25.33 -14.83 -7.33
C SER A 64 24.12 -15.39 -8.08
N THR A 65 22.96 -15.34 -7.45
CA THR A 65 21.71 -15.79 -8.06
C THR A 65 21.08 -14.65 -8.87
N ALA A 66 21.73 -14.26 -9.98
CA ALA A 66 21.26 -13.16 -10.83
C ALA A 66 19.83 -13.38 -11.37
N ASP A 67 19.46 -14.66 -11.59
CA ASP A 67 18.13 -15.08 -12.06
C ASP A 67 17.15 -15.42 -10.91
N SER A 68 17.46 -15.12 -9.64
CA SER A 68 16.51 -15.39 -8.56
C SER A 68 15.31 -14.43 -8.61
N PRO A 69 14.07 -14.94 -8.42
CA PRO A 69 12.87 -14.12 -8.44
C PRO A 69 12.87 -13.09 -7.30
N GLU A 70 12.52 -11.85 -7.64
CA GLU A 70 12.22 -10.82 -6.64
C GLU A 70 10.82 -11.03 -6.07
N ILE A 71 10.68 -11.01 -4.74
CA ILE A 71 9.36 -11.04 -4.10
C ILE A 71 8.88 -9.59 -3.92
N ARG A 72 7.76 -9.23 -4.55
CA ARG A 72 7.17 -7.87 -4.48
C ARG A 72 6.02 -7.80 -3.48
N PHE A 73 5.87 -6.66 -2.82
CA PHE A 73 4.84 -6.43 -1.81
C PHE A 73 3.85 -5.37 -2.27
N VAL A 74 2.85 -5.80 -3.05
CA VAL A 74 1.84 -4.94 -3.68
C VAL A 74 0.54 -4.97 -2.89
N THR A 75 -0.02 -3.80 -2.60
CA THR A 75 -1.32 -3.63 -1.93
C THR A 75 -2.49 -3.62 -2.92
N HIS A 76 -3.72 -3.86 -2.45
CA HIS A 76 -4.92 -3.96 -3.31
C HIS A 76 -5.26 -2.66 -4.09
N ASP A 77 -4.74 -1.51 -3.64
CA ASP A 77 -4.83 -0.22 -4.34
C ASP A 77 -3.73 -0.03 -5.42
N GLY A 78 -2.86 -1.02 -5.60
CA GLY A 78 -1.74 -0.99 -6.55
C GLY A 78 -0.46 -0.35 -5.99
N GLY A 79 -0.45 0.08 -4.72
CA GLY A 79 0.71 0.66 -4.04
C GLY A 79 1.72 -0.38 -3.51
N GLU A 80 2.73 0.12 -2.81
CA GLU A 80 3.62 -0.69 -1.96
C GLU A 80 3.17 -0.68 -0.50
N LEU A 81 3.40 -1.77 0.23
CA LEU A 81 2.90 -1.96 1.60
C LEU A 81 3.61 -1.04 2.63
N PRO A 82 2.91 -0.12 3.33
CA PRO A 82 3.50 0.66 4.43
C PRO A 82 3.99 -0.25 5.56
N LEU A 83 5.20 0.02 6.10
CA LEU A 83 5.75 -0.78 7.20
C LEU A 83 4.86 -0.81 8.46
N PRO A 84 4.16 0.27 8.86
CA PRO A 84 3.24 0.20 9.98
C PRO A 84 2.08 -0.79 9.75
N TRP A 85 1.58 -0.88 8.51
CA TRP A 85 0.50 -1.82 8.16
C TRP A 85 0.99 -3.26 8.23
N ALA A 86 2.23 -3.53 7.81
CA ALA A 86 2.84 -4.86 7.94
C ALA A 86 2.93 -5.35 9.40
N LEU A 87 2.97 -4.43 10.38
CA LEU A 87 3.03 -4.79 11.80
C LEU A 87 1.65 -5.12 12.42
N ASP A 88 0.56 -4.57 11.88
CA ASP A 88 -0.80 -4.67 12.43
C ASP A 88 -1.77 -5.51 11.55
N SER A 89 -3.08 -5.29 11.71
CA SER A 89 -4.12 -5.99 10.93
C SER A 89 -4.14 -5.56 9.45
N ARG A 90 -3.77 -4.31 9.13
CA ARG A 90 -3.77 -3.72 7.78
C ARG A 90 -2.80 -4.40 6.82
N GLY A 91 -1.90 -5.24 7.30
CA GLY A 91 -1.11 -6.16 6.45
C GLY A 91 -1.97 -7.17 5.66
N ASP A 92 -3.28 -7.28 5.93
CA ASP A 92 -4.24 -7.96 5.05
C ASP A 92 -4.56 -7.17 3.76
N GLN A 93 -4.11 -5.91 3.61
CA GLN A 93 -4.24 -5.13 2.37
C GLN A 93 -3.27 -5.56 1.26
N LEU A 94 -2.35 -6.47 1.56
CA LEU A 94 -1.41 -7.05 0.60
C LEU A 94 -2.14 -8.09 -0.27
N VAL A 95 -2.02 -8.00 -1.61
CA VAL A 95 -2.81 -8.80 -2.57
C VAL A 95 -2.82 -10.30 -2.24
N ASP A 96 -1.64 -10.84 -1.93
CA ASP A 96 -1.43 -12.26 -1.62
C ASP A 96 -1.20 -12.53 -0.12
N ALA A 97 -1.68 -11.66 0.78
CA ALA A 97 -1.40 -11.68 2.23
C ALA A 97 -1.38 -13.07 2.90
N ARG A 98 -2.32 -13.94 2.51
CA ARG A 98 -2.53 -15.27 3.11
C ARG A 98 -1.87 -16.41 2.33
N ILE A 99 -1.43 -16.16 1.09
CA ILE A 99 -0.73 -17.13 0.26
C ILE A 99 0.71 -17.30 0.78
N SER A 100 1.25 -18.51 0.64
CA SER A 100 2.66 -18.81 0.91
C SER A 100 3.58 -17.91 0.08
N ALA A 101 4.58 -17.31 0.72
CA ALA A 101 5.54 -16.48 0.01
C ALA A 101 6.28 -17.31 -1.05
N PRO A 102 6.49 -16.79 -2.29
CA PRO A 102 7.09 -17.51 -3.41
C PRO A 102 8.62 -17.60 -3.26
N LEU A 103 9.07 -18.19 -2.15
CA LEU A 103 10.46 -18.48 -1.86
C LEU A 103 10.90 -19.73 -2.64
N PRO A 104 12.06 -19.69 -3.34
CA PRO A 104 12.61 -20.87 -4.00
C PRO A 104 12.75 -22.08 -3.06
N GLU A 105 12.63 -23.30 -3.61
CA GLU A 105 12.65 -24.55 -2.84
C GLU A 105 13.94 -24.75 -2.04
N ASP A 106 15.07 -24.24 -2.56
CA ASP A 106 16.39 -24.33 -1.94
C ASP A 106 16.63 -23.32 -0.79
N VAL A 107 15.68 -22.41 -0.53
CA VAL A 107 15.70 -21.55 0.66
C VAL A 107 15.49 -22.41 1.91
N ALA A 108 16.40 -22.33 2.88
CA ALA A 108 16.27 -23.07 4.14
C ALA A 108 15.06 -22.62 4.99
N ALA A 109 14.81 -23.28 6.13
CA ALA A 109 13.74 -22.89 7.06
C ALA A 109 13.91 -21.48 7.70
N LYS A 110 15.13 -20.93 7.63
CA LYS A 110 15.48 -19.55 7.96
C LYS A 110 16.23 -18.92 6.78
N LEU A 111 16.03 -17.63 6.57
CA LEU A 111 16.87 -16.81 5.69
C LEU A 111 17.60 -15.74 6.50
N ASN A 112 18.77 -15.30 6.02
CA ASN A 112 19.48 -14.17 6.60
C ASN A 112 19.03 -12.89 5.88
N LEU A 113 18.19 -12.09 6.55
CA LEU A 113 17.86 -10.74 6.11
C LEU A 113 19.07 -9.83 6.39
N ARG A 114 19.49 -9.10 5.37
CA ARG A 114 20.57 -8.12 5.43
C ARG A 114 20.00 -6.75 5.13
N LEU A 115 20.33 -5.77 5.98
CA LEU A 115 19.99 -4.36 5.83
C LEU A 115 21.28 -3.56 6.00
N HIS A 116 21.56 -2.60 5.12
CA HIS A 116 22.77 -1.78 5.22
C HIS A 116 22.51 -0.40 4.63
N TYR A 117 22.41 0.60 5.49
CA TYR A 117 22.09 1.98 5.10
C TYR A 117 23.37 2.84 4.97
N PRO A 118 23.51 3.69 3.93
CA PRO A 118 24.63 4.62 3.81
C PRO A 118 24.77 5.54 5.03
N GLY A 119 25.98 5.62 5.59
CA GLY A 119 26.28 6.42 6.78
C GLY A 119 26.17 5.65 8.10
N CYS A 120 25.51 4.49 8.13
CA CYS A 120 25.60 3.58 9.28
C CYS A 120 26.89 2.75 9.19
N SER A 121 27.56 2.53 10.33
CA SER A 121 28.91 1.92 10.36
C SER A 121 28.95 0.41 10.17
N GLU A 122 27.84 -0.29 10.46
CA GLU A 122 27.76 -1.75 10.42
C GLU A 122 26.49 -2.22 9.73
N ALA A 123 26.64 -3.15 8.79
CA ALA A 123 25.52 -3.87 8.22
C ALA A 123 24.77 -4.69 9.29
N TYR A 124 23.44 -4.68 9.19
CA TYR A 124 22.54 -5.39 10.08
C TYR A 124 22.13 -6.71 9.44
N THR A 125 22.57 -7.84 10.01
CA THR A 125 22.17 -9.19 9.56
C THR A 125 21.38 -9.91 10.64
N ARG A 126 20.21 -10.45 10.29
CA ARG A 126 19.33 -11.21 11.19
C ARG A 126 18.72 -12.41 10.50
N GLN A 127 18.51 -13.48 11.27
CA GLN A 127 17.79 -14.66 10.78
C GLN A 127 16.29 -14.47 11.02
N ILE A 128 15.52 -14.50 9.94
CA ILE A 128 14.05 -14.61 10.03
C ILE A 128 13.61 -15.98 9.53
N MET A 129 12.56 -16.52 10.15
CA MET A 129 11.93 -17.77 9.68
C MET A 129 11.32 -17.53 8.29
N SER A 130 11.67 -18.37 7.33
CA SER A 130 11.12 -18.43 5.96
C SER A 130 10.07 -19.53 5.81
N ARG A 131 10.09 -20.53 6.70
CA ARG A 131 9.14 -21.64 6.77
C ARG A 131 8.44 -21.70 8.13
N ARG A 132 7.23 -22.24 8.15
CA ARG A 132 6.42 -22.50 9.35
C ARG A 132 7.00 -23.69 10.10
N SER A 133 6.98 -23.65 11.44
CA SER A 133 7.34 -24.78 12.30
C SER A 133 6.24 -25.86 12.33
N THR A 134 5.90 -26.39 11.15
CA THR A 134 4.92 -27.45 10.92
C THR A 134 5.63 -28.69 10.37
N ALA A 135 5.02 -29.88 10.48
CA ALA A 135 5.61 -31.10 9.94
C ALA A 135 5.88 -31.05 8.43
N ALA A 136 5.08 -30.29 7.68
CA ALA A 136 5.25 -30.08 6.24
C ALA A 136 6.28 -28.99 5.88
N GLY A 137 6.73 -28.18 6.84
CA GLY A 137 7.74 -27.14 6.60
C GLY A 137 7.34 -26.06 5.58
N GLU A 138 6.04 -25.81 5.38
CA GLU A 138 5.52 -24.88 4.38
C GLU A 138 6.13 -23.47 4.51
N PRO A 139 6.30 -22.69 3.42
CA PRO A 139 6.67 -21.29 3.52
C PRO A 139 5.71 -20.49 4.42
N ILE A 140 6.24 -19.44 5.06
CA ILE A 140 5.38 -18.47 5.75
C ILE A 140 4.54 -17.69 4.72
N SER A 141 3.41 -17.12 5.13
CA SER A 141 2.60 -16.32 4.21
C SER A 141 3.28 -14.98 3.88
N MET A 142 2.88 -14.36 2.77
CA MET A 142 3.38 -13.04 2.37
C MET A 142 3.21 -11.97 3.47
N LYS A 143 2.07 -11.95 4.16
CA LYS A 143 1.84 -11.05 5.31
C LYS A 143 2.83 -11.29 6.45
N GLU A 144 3.08 -12.55 6.81
CA GLU A 144 4.00 -12.88 7.89
C GLU A 144 5.47 -12.61 7.49
N LEU A 145 5.83 -12.74 6.22
CA LEU A 145 7.13 -12.34 5.69
C LEU A 145 7.33 -10.83 5.78
N ALA A 146 6.36 -10.05 5.26
CA ALA A 146 6.36 -8.60 5.37
C ALA A 146 6.46 -8.12 6.82
N LYS A 147 5.69 -8.73 7.73
CA LYS A 147 5.71 -8.44 9.16
C LYS A 147 7.07 -8.68 9.81
N LYS A 148 7.77 -9.76 9.45
CA LYS A 148 9.14 -10.02 9.93
C LYS A 148 10.10 -8.96 9.41
N ILE A 149 10.07 -8.65 8.11
CA ILE A 149 10.93 -7.62 7.51
C ILE A 149 10.72 -6.25 8.18
N ALA A 150 9.46 -5.84 8.38
CA ALA A 150 9.12 -4.58 9.05
C ALA A 150 9.63 -4.52 10.50
N ARG A 151 9.56 -5.63 11.25
CA ARG A 151 10.13 -5.72 12.61
C ARG A 151 11.64 -5.55 12.62
N GLU A 152 12.35 -6.25 11.75
CA GLU A 152 13.81 -6.14 11.65
C GLU A 152 14.24 -4.73 11.20
N MET A 153 13.49 -4.08 10.29
CA MET A 153 13.75 -2.70 9.88
C MET A 153 13.54 -1.70 11.02
N GLY A 154 12.44 -1.81 11.78
CA GLY A 154 12.21 -0.98 12.97
C GLY A 154 13.26 -1.19 14.06
N ALA A 155 13.72 -2.44 14.24
CA ALA A 155 14.82 -2.77 15.15
C ALA A 155 16.17 -2.22 14.66
N TYR A 156 16.41 -2.16 13.34
CA TYR A 156 17.61 -1.54 12.75
C TYR A 156 17.61 -0.02 12.95
N ILE A 157 16.52 0.67 12.60
CA ILE A 157 16.36 2.12 12.85
C ILE A 157 16.60 2.46 14.33
N THR A 158 15.98 1.69 15.23
CA THR A 158 16.14 1.85 16.69
C THR A 158 17.58 1.61 17.15
N ARG A 159 18.26 0.59 16.61
CA ARG A 159 19.67 0.27 16.92
C ARG A 159 20.59 1.43 16.55
N GLU A 160 20.49 1.95 15.33
CA GLU A 160 21.42 2.99 14.87
C GLU A 160 21.13 4.34 15.53
N ARG A 161 19.85 4.67 15.80
CA ARG A 161 19.46 5.80 16.67
C ARG A 161 20.09 5.69 18.06
N ASN A 162 19.98 4.54 18.72
CA ASN A 162 20.55 4.31 20.07
C ASN A 162 22.09 4.32 20.08
N ARG A 163 22.74 4.16 18.93
CA ARG A 163 24.20 4.32 18.76
C ARG A 163 24.64 5.77 18.51
N GLY A 164 23.71 6.73 18.47
CA GLY A 164 24.00 8.12 18.12
C GLY A 164 24.23 8.34 16.62
N CYS A 165 23.90 7.37 15.78
CA CYS A 165 24.07 7.41 14.32
C CYS A 165 22.72 7.12 13.63
N PRO A 166 21.69 7.97 13.81
CA PRO A 166 20.39 7.74 13.18
C PRO A 166 20.52 7.65 11.66
N MET A 167 19.72 6.79 11.04
CA MET A 167 19.60 6.74 9.58
C MET A 167 19.03 8.09 9.10
N MET A 168 19.76 8.81 8.24
CA MET A 168 19.36 10.13 7.75
C MET A 168 19.06 10.09 6.25
N PHE A 169 17.89 10.60 5.84
CA PHE A 169 17.50 10.79 4.45
C PHE A 169 17.16 12.27 4.21
N LYS A 170 17.85 12.91 3.25
CA LYS A 170 17.69 14.34 2.91
C LYS A 170 17.64 15.28 4.14
N GLY A 171 18.50 15.03 5.13
CA GLY A 171 18.61 15.83 6.35
C GLY A 171 17.60 15.50 7.46
N ARG A 172 16.74 14.49 7.29
CA ARG A 172 15.76 14.04 8.29
C ARG A 172 16.07 12.63 8.80
N PRO A 173 15.83 12.32 10.08
CA PRO A 173 15.82 10.94 10.56
C PRO A 173 14.79 10.12 9.79
N VAL A 174 15.15 8.89 9.43
CA VAL A 174 14.22 7.91 8.84
C VAL A 174 13.39 7.30 9.97
N GLU A 175 12.08 7.52 9.94
CA GLU A 175 11.14 6.82 10.82
C GLU A 175 10.48 5.63 10.12
N LEU A 176 9.91 4.71 10.89
CA LEU A 176 9.22 3.54 10.33
C LEU A 176 7.96 3.93 9.52
N ASP A 177 7.29 5.00 9.94
CA ASP A 177 6.04 5.47 9.34
C ASP A 177 6.22 6.06 7.93
N ASP A 178 7.44 6.49 7.59
CA ASP A 178 7.77 7.08 6.28
C ASP A 178 8.02 6.03 5.19
N LEU A 179 8.08 4.74 5.57
CA LEU A 179 8.62 3.66 4.74
C LEU A 179 7.54 2.72 4.17
N LEU A 180 7.72 2.39 2.90
CA LEU A 180 7.00 1.32 2.21
C LEU A 180 7.94 0.14 1.94
N LEU A 181 7.50 -1.10 2.19
CA LEU A 181 8.18 -2.31 1.75
C LEU A 181 7.88 -2.53 0.27
N TRP A 182 8.91 -2.49 -0.58
CA TRP A 182 8.74 -2.62 -2.03
C TRP A 182 9.02 -4.05 -2.52
N ARG A 183 10.21 -4.58 -2.22
CA ARG A 183 10.62 -5.93 -2.64
C ARG A 183 11.66 -6.56 -1.73
N LEU A 184 11.77 -7.88 -1.80
CA LEU A 184 12.83 -8.69 -1.20
C LEU A 184 13.61 -9.38 -2.32
N ARG A 185 14.92 -9.17 -2.38
CA ARG A 185 15.85 -9.73 -3.39
C ARG A 185 16.79 -10.75 -2.75
N ARG A 186 17.10 -11.83 -3.47
CA ARG A 186 18.12 -12.80 -3.05
C ARG A 186 19.50 -12.30 -3.47
N VAL A 187 20.45 -12.25 -2.52
CA VAL A 187 21.85 -11.84 -2.78
C VAL A 187 22.83 -13.03 -2.69
N SER A 188 22.43 -14.12 -2.04
CA SER A 188 23.09 -15.43 -2.12
C SER A 188 22.13 -16.55 -1.67
N SER A 189 22.55 -17.81 -1.75
CA SER A 189 21.71 -18.98 -1.41
C SER A 189 20.95 -18.84 -0.08
N GLY A 190 21.60 -18.30 0.97
CA GLY A 190 20.98 -18.08 2.29
C GLY A 190 20.77 -16.61 2.69
N SER A 191 21.02 -15.63 1.81
CA SER A 191 20.98 -14.20 2.16
C SER A 191 20.07 -13.40 1.24
N TRP A 192 19.27 -12.51 1.84
CA TRP A 192 18.30 -11.66 1.15
C TRP A 192 18.41 -10.21 1.65
N THR A 193 18.13 -9.25 0.77
CA THR A 193 18.02 -7.82 1.12
C THR A 193 16.61 -7.33 0.83
N ALA A 194 16.07 -6.49 1.70
CA ALA A 194 14.79 -5.82 1.47
C ALA A 194 15.05 -4.41 0.95
N ASP A 195 14.39 -4.03 -0.14
CA ASP A 195 14.39 -2.67 -0.66
C ASP A 195 13.12 -1.97 -0.18
N PHE A 196 13.28 -0.75 0.30
CA PHE A 196 12.20 0.10 0.80
C PHE A 196 12.06 1.33 -0.09
N LYS A 197 10.87 1.92 -0.09
CA LYS A 197 10.68 3.30 -0.54
C LYS A 197 10.44 4.20 0.66
N ILE A 198 10.79 5.47 0.53
CA ILE A 198 10.56 6.53 1.52
C ILE A 198 9.79 7.69 0.87
N ALA A 199 8.86 8.29 1.62
CA ALA A 199 8.12 9.45 1.16
C ALA A 199 9.08 10.64 0.88
N ARG A 200 8.89 11.33 -0.25
CA ARG A 200 9.56 12.59 -0.53
C ARG A 200 8.90 13.69 0.28
N PHE A 201 9.66 14.25 1.20
CA PHE A 201 9.37 15.57 1.74
C PHE A 201 9.95 16.63 0.79
N ASP A 202 9.22 16.95 -0.27
CA ASP A 202 9.57 18.07 -1.15
C ASP A 202 9.34 19.39 -0.42
N PHE A 203 10.40 19.93 0.19
CA PHE A 203 10.35 21.26 0.80
C PHE A 203 10.40 22.34 -0.27
N PRO A 204 9.52 23.37 -0.22
CA PRO A 204 9.87 24.64 -0.82
C PRO A 204 11.09 25.18 -0.06
N LEU A 205 12.21 25.30 -0.76
CA LEU A 205 13.39 26.00 -0.26
C LEU A 205 13.08 27.50 -0.21
N THR A 206 12.48 27.97 0.89
CA THR A 206 12.52 29.38 1.26
C THR A 206 13.94 29.70 1.73
N MET A 207 14.72 30.30 0.83
CA MET A 207 15.92 31.08 1.17
C MET A 207 15.55 32.35 1.95
#